data_AF-B6YU69-F1
#
_entry.id   AF-B6YU69-F1
#
_cell.length_a   1.000
_cell.length_b   1.000
_cell.length_c   1.000
_cell.angle_alpha   90.00
_cell.angle_beta   90.00
_cell.angle_gamma   90.00
#
_symmetry.space_group_name_H-M   'P 1'
#
loop_
_entity.id
_entity.type
_entity.pdbx_description
1 polymer ?
#
loop_
_entity_poly.entity_id
_entity_poly.type
_entity_poly.pdbx_seq_one_letter_code
_entity_poly.pdbx_strand_id
1 'polypeptide(L)'
;MNDHQRRVDDLVKEFGGYWSPFEMLAALMEEIGELADELLKIEGVKGKGNPEKLTEELGDVMFALSCIANYYEVDLLSALEKSIEKYRERDRDRWDNTDG
;
A
#
# COMPACT_ATOMS: atom_id res chain seq x y z
N MET A 1 10.36 -11.79 -4.69
CA MET A 1 9.41 -11.76 -3.57
C MET A 1 10.17 -11.61 -2.26
N ASN A 2 9.99 -10.47 -1.60
CA ASN A 2 10.60 -10.15 -0.31
C ASN A 2 9.99 -10.97 0.86
N ASP A 3 10.62 -10.93 2.03
CA ASP A 3 10.24 -11.73 3.19
C ASP A 3 8.82 -11.42 3.72
N HIS A 4 8.38 -10.17 3.63
CA HIS A 4 7.02 -9.78 4.04
C HIS A 4 5.96 -10.35 3.09
N GLN A 5 6.19 -10.22 1.77
CA GLN A 5 5.31 -10.82 0.77
C GLN A 5 5.21 -12.34 0.91
N ARG A 6 6.30 -13.03 1.30
CA ARG A 6 6.28 -14.48 1.57
C ARG A 6 5.39 -14.83 2.77
N ARG A 7 5.49 -14.07 3.87
CA ARG A 7 4.63 -14.28 5.04
C ARG A 7 3.14 -14.09 4.70
N VAL A 8 2.82 -13.15 3.82
CA VAL A 8 1.46 -12.96 3.30
C VAL A 8 1.04 -14.13 2.43
N ASP A 9 1.89 -14.59 1.52
CA ASP A 9 1.63 -15.74 0.64
C ASP A 9 1.37 -17.03 1.44
N ASP A 10 2.19 -17.30 2.45
CA ASP A 10 2.03 -18.47 3.33
C ASP A 10 0.68 -18.41 4.07
N LEU A 11 0.35 -17.25 4.65
CA LEU A 11 -0.91 -17.06 5.36
C LEU A 11 -2.14 -17.19 4.44
N VAL A 12 -2.10 -16.59 3.25
CA VAL A 12 -3.21 -16.69 2.28
C VAL A 12 -3.40 -18.13 1.81
N LYS A 13 -2.32 -18.90 1.64
CA LYS A 13 -2.38 -20.32 1.31
C LYS A 13 -3.00 -21.16 2.43
N GLU A 14 -2.74 -20.83 3.70
CA GLU A 14 -3.41 -21.46 4.84
C GLU A 14 -4.94 -21.25 4.81
N PHE A 15 -5.39 -20.13 4.25
CA PHE A 15 -6.82 -19.80 4.08
C PHE A 15 -7.47 -20.33 2.81
N GLY A 16 -6.76 -21.11 1.99
CA GLY A 16 -7.30 -21.71 0.75
C GLY A 16 -6.90 -20.98 -0.54
N GLY A 17 -5.98 -20.02 -0.46
CA GLY A 17 -5.41 -19.32 -1.61
C GLY A 17 -6.04 -17.96 -1.87
N TYR A 18 -5.64 -17.34 -2.99
CA TYR A 18 -6.06 -15.99 -3.36
C TYR A 18 -7.50 -15.93 -3.87
N TRP A 19 -8.15 -14.81 -3.58
CA TRP A 19 -9.44 -14.43 -4.15
C TRP A 19 -9.32 -13.98 -5.61
N SER A 20 -10.45 -13.73 -6.28
CA SER A 20 -10.43 -13.19 -7.64
C SER A 20 -9.82 -11.78 -7.67
N PRO A 21 -9.28 -11.33 -8.82
CA PRO A 21 -8.71 -9.99 -8.95
C PRO A 21 -9.64 -8.84 -8.53
N PHE A 22 -10.94 -8.97 -8.80
CA PHE A 22 -11.91 -7.96 -8.44
C PHE A 22 -12.15 -7.90 -6.93
N GLU A 23 -12.22 -9.06 -6.26
CA GLU A 23 -12.36 -9.14 -4.81
C GLU A 23 -11.15 -8.54 -4.09
N MET A 24 -9.93 -8.86 -4.55
CA MET A 24 -8.72 -8.27 -3.97
C MET A 24 -8.63 -6.75 -4.21
N LEU A 25 -9.06 -6.27 -5.38
CA LEU A 25 -9.12 -4.83 -5.64
C LEU A 25 -10.17 -4.14 -4.76
N ALA A 26 -11.33 -4.77 -4.57
CA ALA A 26 -12.38 -4.24 -3.71
C ALA A 26 -11.90 -4.14 -2.25
N ALA A 27 -11.24 -5.19 -1.74
CA ALA A 27 -10.64 -5.19 -0.41
C ALA A 27 -9.60 -4.06 -0.28
N LEU A 28 -8.68 -3.90 -1.24
CA LEU A 28 -7.72 -2.79 -1.22
C LEU A 28 -8.40 -1.42 -1.16
N MET A 29 -9.50 -1.22 -1.88
CA MET A 29 -10.25 0.04 -1.85
C MET A 29 -10.95 0.28 -0.52
N GLU A 30 -11.43 -0.78 0.13
CA GLU A 30 -12.00 -0.74 1.47
C GLU A 30 -10.95 -0.29 2.50
N GLU A 31 -9.78 -0.93 2.53
CA GLU A 31 -8.69 -0.58 3.46
C GLU A 31 -8.18 0.86 3.24
N ILE A 32 -8.12 1.32 1.99
CA ILE A 32 -7.78 2.72 1.69
C ILE A 32 -8.83 3.69 2.25
N GLY A 33 -10.11 3.29 2.22
CA GLY A 33 -11.22 4.05 2.80
C GLY A 33 -11.12 4.15 4.32
N GLU A 34 -10.81 3.04 4.99
CA GLU A 34 -10.61 3.00 6.45
C GLU A 34 -9.37 3.83 6.86
N LEU A 35 -8.25 3.67 6.15
CA LEU A 35 -7.06 4.50 6.31
C LEU A 35 -7.38 6.00 6.17
N ALA A 36 -8.15 6.38 5.14
CA ALA A 36 -8.55 7.76 4.93
C ALA A 36 -9.47 8.29 6.05
N ASP A 37 -10.39 7.47 6.56
CA ASP A 37 -11.24 7.81 7.70
C ASP A 37 -10.40 8.11 8.95
N GLU A 38 -9.41 7.26 9.23
CA GLU A 38 -8.54 7.39 10.40
C GLU A 38 -7.56 8.57 10.29
N LEU A 39 -6.99 8.81 9.11
CA LEU A 39 -6.16 10.00 8.86
C LEU A 39 -6.94 11.30 9.11
N LEU A 40 -8.18 11.38 8.64
CA LEU A 40 -9.02 12.57 8.88
C LEU A 40 -9.33 12.78 10.37
N LYS A 41 -9.41 11.71 11.17
CA LYS A 41 -9.56 11.80 12.63
C LYS A 41 -8.25 12.22 13.31
N ILE A 42 -7.11 11.72 12.86
CA ILE A 42 -5.77 12.09 13.36
C ILE A 42 -5.50 13.58 13.13
N GLU A 43 -5.86 14.09 11.95
CA GLU A 43 -5.72 15.50 11.59
C GLU A 43 -6.81 16.41 12.20
N GLY A 44 -7.73 15.85 13.01
CA GLY A 44 -8.77 16.62 13.70
C GLY A 44 -9.87 17.17 12.79
N VAL A 45 -10.00 16.66 11.56
CA VAL A 45 -11.04 17.06 10.61
C VAL A 45 -12.40 16.48 11.01
N LYS A 46 -12.41 15.23 11.49
CA LYS A 46 -13.63 14.59 12.01
C LYS A 46 -13.33 13.75 13.24
N GLY A 47 -13.87 14.10 14.40
CA GLY A 47 -13.68 13.31 15.63
C GLY A 47 -12.24 13.30 16.13
N LYS A 48 -11.86 12.24 16.86
CA LYS A 48 -10.53 12.07 17.47
C LYS A 48 -9.91 10.78 16.94
N GLY A 49 -8.69 10.88 16.41
CA GLY A 49 -7.96 9.72 15.88
C GLY A 49 -7.22 8.93 16.96
N ASN A 50 -6.81 7.73 16.57
CA ASN A 50 -6.02 6.78 17.33
C ASN A 50 -4.78 6.35 16.52
N PRO A 51 -3.55 6.71 16.95
CA PRO A 51 -2.32 6.32 16.27
C PRO A 51 -2.13 4.80 16.12
N GLU A 52 -2.68 4.00 17.05
CA GLU A 52 -2.65 2.54 16.94
C GLU A 52 -3.53 2.06 15.79
N LYS A 53 -4.74 2.64 15.64
CA LYS A 53 -5.64 2.32 14.53
C LYS A 53 -5.03 2.76 13.20
N LEU A 54 -4.39 3.93 13.13
CA LEU A 54 -3.65 4.34 11.94
C LEU A 54 -2.58 3.32 11.52
N THR A 55 -1.89 2.72 12.50
CA THR A 55 -0.88 1.68 12.23
C THR A 55 -1.51 0.40 11.71
N GLU A 56 -2.67 0.02 12.25
CA GLU A 56 -3.49 -1.11 11.79
C GLU A 56 -3.92 -0.91 10.33
N GLU A 57 -4.54 0.22 10.00
CA GLU A 57 -5.01 0.52 8.63
C GLU A 57 -3.88 0.54 7.60
N LEU A 58 -2.71 1.08 7.96
CA LEU A 58 -1.53 1.03 7.10
C LEU A 58 -1.08 -0.42 6.86
N GLY A 59 -1.18 -1.27 7.88
CA GLY A 59 -0.91 -2.70 7.79
C GLY A 59 -1.89 -3.41 6.86
N ASP A 60 -3.17 -3.11 6.98
CA ASP A 60 -4.24 -3.75 6.19
C ASP A 60 -4.15 -3.35 4.70
N VAL A 61 -3.88 -2.07 4.40
CA VAL A 61 -3.57 -1.62 3.03
C VAL A 61 -2.35 -2.36 2.46
N MET A 62 -1.28 -2.50 3.26
CA MET A 62 -0.09 -3.22 2.83
C MET A 62 -0.35 -4.72 2.61
N PHE A 63 -1.22 -5.32 3.42
CA PHE A 63 -1.63 -6.71 3.28
C PHE A 63 -2.44 -6.92 1.99
N ALA A 64 -3.49 -6.13 1.77
CA ALA A 64 -4.32 -6.18 0.56
C ALA A 64 -3.49 -5.95 -0.72
N LEU A 65 -2.59 -4.96 -0.71
CA LEU A 65 -1.67 -4.70 -1.81
C LEU A 65 -0.70 -5.87 -2.04
N SER A 66 -0.21 -6.50 -0.98
CA SER A 66 0.65 -7.69 -1.08
C SER A 66 -0.09 -8.88 -1.70
N CYS A 67 -1.38 -9.05 -1.39
CA CYS A 67 -2.20 -10.09 -2.02
C CYS A 67 -2.27 -9.92 -3.54
N ILE A 68 -2.53 -8.70 -4.01
CA ILE A 68 -2.55 -8.38 -5.45
C ILE A 68 -1.16 -8.62 -6.06
N ALA A 69 -0.11 -8.11 -5.43
CA ALA A 69 1.25 -8.25 -5.95
C ALA A 69 1.66 -9.72 -6.08
N ASN A 70 1.39 -10.54 -5.06
CA ASN A 70 1.72 -11.96 -5.08
C ASN A 70 0.91 -12.72 -6.14
N TYR A 71 -0.39 -12.43 -6.28
CA TYR A 71 -1.23 -13.05 -7.30
C TYR A 71 -0.71 -12.81 -8.73
N TYR A 72 -0.18 -11.62 -9.00
CA TYR A 72 0.42 -11.26 -10.28
C TYR A 72 1.94 -11.50 -10.36
N GLU A 73 2.52 -12.18 -9.39
CA GLU A 73 3.96 -12.50 -9.31
C GLU A 73 4.87 -11.24 -9.36
N VAL A 74 4.41 -10.14 -8.77
CA VAL A 74 5.14 -8.87 -8.69
C VAL A 74 5.88 -8.76 -7.36
N ASP A 75 7.18 -8.44 -7.42
CA ASP A 75 7.96 -8.07 -6.25
C ASP A 75 7.74 -6.59 -5.87
N LEU A 76 7.12 -6.34 -4.71
CA LEU A 76 6.72 -5.01 -4.28
C LEU A 76 7.91 -4.07 -4.05
N LEU A 77 9.00 -4.56 -3.45
CA LEU A 77 10.17 -3.69 -3.21
C LEU A 77 10.84 -3.29 -4.53
N SER A 78 10.93 -4.22 -5.48
CA SER A 78 11.42 -3.92 -6.82
C SER A 78 10.51 -2.93 -7.56
N ALA A 79 9.18 -3.05 -7.39
CA ALA A 79 8.21 -2.10 -7.97
C ALA A 79 8.30 -0.70 -7.32
N LEU A 80 8.51 -0.66 -6.00
CA LEU A 80 8.71 0.57 -5.26
C LEU A 80 10.00 1.28 -5.70
N GLU A 81 11.12 0.56 -5.80
CA GLU A 81 12.40 1.14 -6.22
C GLU A 81 12.33 1.75 -7.62
N LYS A 82 11.70 1.05 -8.56
CA LYS A 82 11.44 1.60 -9.91
C LYS A 82 10.61 2.90 -9.85
N SER A 83 9.64 2.97 -8.95
CA SER A 83 8.83 4.16 -8.77
C SER A 83 9.63 5.31 -8.15
N ILE A 84 10.47 5.03 -7.16
CA ILE A 84 11.37 6.01 -6.53
C ILE A 84 12.35 6.57 -7.56
N GLU A 85 12.98 5.72 -8.37
CA GLU A 85 13.90 6.14 -9.44
C GLU A 85 13.19 7.06 -10.45
N LYS A 86 12.00 6.66 -10.90
CA LYS A 86 11.17 7.48 -11.79
C LYS A 86 10.83 8.85 -11.19
N TYR A 87 10.50 8.92 -9.91
CA TYR A 87 10.23 10.20 -9.24
C TYR A 87 11.48 11.06 -9.11
N ARG A 88 12.64 10.46 -8.79
CA ARG A 88 13.92 11.17 -8.72
C ARG A 88 14.32 11.79 -10.06
N GLU A 89 14.14 11.07 -11.16
CA GLU A 89 14.42 11.59 -12.50
C GLU A 89 13.46 12.71 -12.88
N ARG A 90 12.15 12.51 -12.66
CA ARG A 90 11.12 13.52 -12.98
C ARG A 90 11.30 14.82 -12.18
N ASP A 91 11.67 14.72 -10.91
CA ASP A 91 11.82 15.90 -10.06
C ASP A 91 13.17 16.59 -10.27
N ARG A 92 14.18 15.91 -10.85
CA ARG A 92 15.43 16.53 -11.31
C ARG A 92 15.16 17.57 -12.41
N ASP A 93 14.27 17.24 -13.35
CA ASP A 93 13.82 18.18 -14.40
C ASP A 93 13.03 19.38 -13.83
N ARG A 94 12.45 19.26 -12.63
CA ARG A 94 11.76 20.37 -11.94
C ARG A 94 12.72 21.28 -11.18
N TRP A 95 13.76 20.73 -10.55
CA TRP A 95 14.74 21.54 -9.82
C TRP A 95 15.64 22.37 -10.74
N ASP A 96 16.07 21.82 -11.88
CA ASP A 96 16.91 22.55 -12.86
C ASP A 96 16.17 23.70 -13.57
N ASN A 97 14.83 23.79 -13.46
CA ASN A 97 14.03 24.84 -14.09
C ASN A 97 13.51 25.92 -13.11
N THR A 98 13.97 25.91 -11.85
CA THR A 98 13.59 26.90 -10.82
C THR A 98 14.67 27.94 -10.50
N ASP A 99 15.84 27.88 -11.15
CA ASP A 99 16.89 28.91 -11.10
C ASP A 99 16.93 29.74 -12.40
N GLY A 100 15.77 30.30 -12.78
CA GLY A 100 15.60 31.21 -13.92
C GLY A 100 14.70 32.39 -13.60
#